data_AF-B4WHN1-F1
#
_entry.id   AF-B4WHN1-F1
#
_cell.length_a   1.000
_cell.length_b   1.000
_cell.length_c   1.000
_cell.angle_alpha   90.00
_cell.angle_beta   90.00
_cell.angle_gamma   90.00
#
_symmetry.space_group_name_H-M   'P 1'
#
loop_
_entity.id
_entity.type
_entity.pdbx_description
1 polymer ?
#
loop_
_entity_poly.entity_id
_entity_poly.type
_entity_poly.pdbx_seq_one_letter_code
_entity_poly.pdbx_strand_id
1 'polypeptide(L)'
;MADDAISLFRMLVEAGAKPGEDFSYNLQTASAEISDRAFAMLQATYPDINWSSVCERISVDPAIPVDALNRYLGVDFTEQILTRIEQRISDLSPMQATWYLQQVLGGVEHRTKIPLYMLLQRRMSLDKQIWLERLLRQEASPCYVWMSDLVEAAGGELEDVELSGDGATLTQSGLALLTAVWDGDYDIVAEEFAVEEAAEEPVAEEPATEKPATEKFVVKDETNDPSEEE
;
A
#
# COMPACT_ATOMS: atom_id res chain seq x y z
N MET A 1 -26.92 3.71 -10.34
CA MET A 1 -26.38 3.04 -9.13
C MET A 1 -26.96 1.63 -8.95
N ALA A 2 -28.27 1.43 -8.72
CA ALA A 2 -28.82 0.07 -8.59
C ALA A 2 -28.80 -0.74 -9.91
N ASP A 3 -29.07 -0.10 -11.05
CA ASP A 3 -29.04 -0.75 -12.37
C ASP A 3 -27.63 -1.12 -12.84
N ASP A 4 -26.61 -0.37 -12.40
CA ASP A 4 -25.21 -0.60 -12.77
C ASP A 4 -24.64 -1.81 -12.03
N ALA A 5 -24.95 -1.96 -10.73
CA ALA A 5 -24.58 -3.12 -9.93
C ALA A 5 -25.26 -4.41 -10.43
N ILE A 6 -26.53 -4.33 -10.85
CA ILE A 6 -27.27 -5.45 -11.45
C ILE A 6 -26.66 -5.84 -12.81
N SER A 7 -26.19 -4.87 -13.58
CA SER A 7 -25.54 -5.11 -14.87
C SER A 7 -24.17 -5.79 -14.70
N LEU A 8 -23.35 -5.34 -13.74
CA LEU A 8 -22.07 -5.97 -13.39
C LEU A 8 -22.25 -7.42 -12.90
N PHE A 9 -23.27 -7.66 -12.06
CA PHE A 9 -23.63 -8.99 -11.58
C PHE A 9 -23.99 -9.93 -12.72
N ARG A 10 -24.75 -9.45 -13.72
CA ARG A 10 -25.09 -10.24 -14.91
C ARG A 10 -23.86 -10.55 -15.76
N MET A 11 -22.98 -9.56 -16.00
CA MET A 11 -21.74 -9.77 -16.75
C MET A 11 -20.81 -10.80 -16.08
N LEU A 12 -20.73 -10.81 -14.74
CA LEU A 12 -19.95 -11.80 -13.99
C LEU A 12 -20.49 -13.22 -14.16
N VAL A 13 -21.81 -13.38 -14.06
CA VAL A 13 -22.46 -14.68 -14.27
C VAL A 13 -22.30 -15.15 -15.72
N GLU A 14 -22.43 -14.25 -16.70
CA GLU A 14 -22.22 -14.55 -18.13
C GLU A 14 -20.78 -14.94 -18.46
N ALA A 15 -19.80 -14.31 -17.81
CA ALA A 15 -18.38 -14.68 -17.91
C ALA A 15 -18.05 -16.02 -17.22
N GLY A 16 -18.99 -16.60 -16.47
CA GLY A 16 -18.82 -17.88 -15.78
C GLY A 16 -18.28 -17.78 -14.35
N ALA A 17 -18.24 -16.58 -13.77
CA ALA A 17 -17.91 -16.39 -12.36
C ALA A 17 -19.06 -16.88 -11.46
N LYS A 18 -18.73 -17.46 -10.31
CA LYS A 18 -19.72 -17.99 -9.37
C LYS A 18 -19.98 -17.04 -8.20
N PRO A 19 -21.24 -16.68 -7.93
CA PRO A 19 -21.59 -15.90 -6.74
C PRO A 19 -21.17 -16.62 -5.44
N GLY A 20 -20.55 -15.89 -4.52
CA GLY A 20 -20.08 -16.42 -3.23
C GLY A 20 -18.72 -17.14 -3.28
N GLU A 21 -18.23 -17.52 -4.46
CA GLU A 21 -16.86 -18.03 -4.66
C GLU A 21 -15.96 -16.98 -5.32
N ASP A 22 -16.45 -16.35 -6.39
CA ASP A 22 -15.64 -15.43 -7.20
C ASP A 22 -16.10 -13.96 -7.06
N PHE A 23 -17.27 -13.69 -6.48
CA PHE A 23 -17.70 -12.33 -6.14
C PHE A 23 -18.81 -12.33 -5.08
N SER A 24 -18.88 -11.25 -4.30
CA SER A 24 -19.90 -11.04 -3.27
C SER A 24 -20.41 -9.60 -3.30
N TYR A 25 -21.65 -9.38 -2.80
CA TYR A 25 -22.21 -8.04 -2.69
C TYR A 25 -22.52 -7.75 -1.22
N ASN A 26 -21.81 -6.77 -0.65
CA ASN A 26 -22.05 -6.34 0.71
C ASN A 26 -23.20 -5.33 0.74
N LEU A 27 -24.35 -5.77 1.25
CA LEU A 27 -25.56 -4.96 1.37
C LEU A 27 -25.44 -3.82 2.39
N GLN A 28 -24.48 -3.87 3.33
CA GLN A 28 -24.27 -2.83 4.33
C GLN A 28 -23.44 -1.67 3.80
N THR A 29 -22.44 -1.95 2.96
CA THR A 29 -21.56 -0.94 2.35
C THR A 29 -21.95 -0.60 0.91
N ALA A 30 -22.95 -1.30 0.36
CA ALA A 30 -23.37 -1.20 -1.05
C ALA A 30 -22.20 -1.37 -2.04
N SER A 31 -21.24 -2.21 -1.68
CA SER A 31 -20.05 -2.49 -2.50
C SER A 31 -20.02 -3.93 -2.97
N ALA A 32 -19.51 -4.13 -4.19
CA ALA A 32 -19.29 -5.43 -4.78
C ALA A 32 -17.81 -5.80 -4.64
N GLU A 33 -17.53 -6.94 -4.04
CA GLU A 33 -16.19 -7.52 -3.97
C GLU A 33 -16.07 -8.57 -5.06
N ILE A 34 -15.04 -8.48 -5.90
CA ILE A 34 -14.80 -9.39 -7.02
C ILE A 34 -13.39 -9.97 -6.83
N SER A 35 -13.26 -11.29 -6.92
CA SER A 35 -11.96 -11.94 -6.87
C SER A 35 -11.12 -11.62 -8.12
N ASP A 36 -9.80 -11.68 -8.00
CA ASP A 36 -8.89 -11.46 -9.14
C ASP A 36 -9.18 -12.42 -10.31
N ARG A 37 -9.65 -13.64 -9.99
CA ARG A 37 -10.06 -14.63 -10.99
C ARG A 37 -11.31 -14.20 -11.76
N ALA A 38 -12.37 -13.77 -11.08
CA ALA A 38 -13.57 -13.27 -11.73
C ALA A 38 -13.27 -12.03 -12.57
N PHE A 39 -12.39 -11.16 -12.08
CA PHE A 39 -11.97 -9.98 -12.81
C PHE A 39 -11.19 -10.32 -14.08
N ALA A 40 -10.26 -11.27 -14.03
CA ALA A 40 -9.55 -11.75 -15.22
C ALA A 40 -10.51 -12.37 -16.25
N MET A 41 -11.55 -13.07 -15.79
CA MET A 41 -12.60 -13.63 -16.66
C MET A 41 -13.45 -12.52 -17.31
N LEU A 42 -13.79 -11.47 -16.57
CA LEU A 42 -14.48 -10.29 -17.12
C LEU A 42 -13.65 -9.58 -18.19
N GLN A 43 -12.36 -9.35 -17.94
CA GLN A 43 -11.47 -8.71 -18.91
C GLN A 43 -11.33 -9.53 -20.20
N ALA A 44 -11.23 -10.86 -20.07
CA ALA A 44 -11.15 -11.75 -21.23
C ALA A 44 -12.47 -11.81 -22.02
N THR A 45 -13.62 -11.67 -21.34
CA THR A 45 -14.94 -11.79 -21.95
C THR A 45 -15.40 -10.47 -22.58
N TYR A 46 -15.03 -9.33 -21.99
CA TYR A 46 -15.36 -8.00 -22.51
C TYR A 46 -14.08 -7.13 -22.62
N PRO A 47 -13.23 -7.39 -23.64
CA PRO A 47 -11.98 -6.66 -23.83
C PRO A 47 -12.19 -5.20 -24.25
N ASP A 48 -13.38 -4.86 -24.76
CA ASP A 48 -13.72 -3.51 -25.25
C ASP A 48 -14.13 -2.54 -24.13
N ILE A 49 -14.30 -3.03 -22.90
CA ILE A 49 -14.64 -2.21 -21.74
C ILE A 49 -13.35 -1.65 -21.13
N ASN A 50 -13.32 -0.33 -20.91
CA ASN A 50 -12.24 0.33 -20.17
C ASN A 50 -12.41 0.04 -18.66
N TRP A 51 -11.96 -1.13 -18.23
CA TRP A 51 -12.09 -1.60 -16.85
C TRP A 51 -11.41 -0.69 -15.82
N SER A 52 -10.37 0.06 -16.21
CA SER A 52 -9.74 1.10 -15.37
C SER A 52 -10.63 2.32 -15.11
N SER A 53 -11.66 2.55 -15.93
CA SER A 53 -12.64 3.63 -15.74
C SER A 53 -13.90 3.19 -15.02
N VAL A 54 -14.20 1.89 -14.99
CA VAL A 54 -15.43 1.31 -14.42
C VAL A 54 -15.21 0.80 -13.00
N CYS A 55 -14.03 0.26 -12.74
CA CYS A 55 -13.58 -0.01 -11.39
C CYS A 55 -12.74 1.18 -10.93
N GLU A 56 -13.18 1.90 -9.90
CA GLU A 56 -12.24 2.47 -8.93
C GLU A 56 -11.51 1.31 -8.24
N ARG A 57 -10.73 0.54 -9.00
CA ARG A 57 -9.57 -0.08 -8.41
C ARG A 57 -8.69 1.10 -8.12
N ILE A 58 -8.59 1.45 -6.84
CA ILE A 58 -7.32 1.94 -6.34
C ILE A 58 -6.35 0.80 -6.63
N SER A 59 -5.84 0.74 -7.86
CA SER A 59 -4.70 -0.07 -8.22
C SER A 59 -3.52 0.67 -7.61
N VAL A 60 -3.51 0.73 -6.27
CA VAL A 60 -2.39 1.27 -5.51
C VAL A 60 -1.23 0.42 -5.95
N ASP A 61 -0.25 1.05 -6.61
CA ASP A 61 1.01 0.39 -6.85
C ASP A 61 1.44 -0.21 -5.51
N PRO A 62 1.64 -1.53 -5.39
CA PRO A 62 2.03 -2.15 -4.13
C PRO A 62 3.29 -1.51 -3.53
N ALA A 63 4.11 -0.84 -4.34
CA ALA A 63 5.25 -0.06 -3.86
C ALA A 63 4.83 1.08 -2.92
N ILE A 64 3.69 1.75 -3.13
CA ILE A 64 3.28 2.92 -2.34
C ILE A 64 3.06 2.58 -0.85
N PRO A 65 2.18 1.62 -0.47
CA PRO A 65 1.98 1.28 0.93
C PRO A 65 3.20 0.57 1.54
N VAL A 66 4.01 -0.10 0.72
CA VAL A 66 5.29 -0.72 1.13
C VAL A 66 6.31 0.36 1.51
N ASP A 67 6.52 1.35 0.64
CA ASP A 67 7.46 2.44 0.84
C ASP A 67 7.05 3.31 2.02
N ALA A 68 5.75 3.59 2.16
CA ALA A 68 5.22 4.35 3.29
C ALA A 68 5.47 3.63 4.63
N LEU A 69 5.16 2.34 4.72
CA LEU A 69 5.39 1.56 5.95
C LEU A 69 6.88 1.38 6.24
N ASN A 70 7.69 1.06 5.23
CA ASN A 70 9.13 0.89 5.39
C ASN A 70 9.80 2.19 5.86
N ARG A 71 9.35 3.35 5.34
CA ARG A 71 9.83 4.66 5.77
C ARG A 71 9.41 4.99 7.19
N TYR A 72 8.17 4.67 7.57
CA TYR A 72 7.65 4.89 8.91
C TYR A 72 8.40 4.07 9.96
N LEU A 73 8.67 2.80 9.66
CA LEU A 73 9.41 1.89 10.56
C LEU A 73 10.93 2.07 10.48
N GLY A 74 11.45 2.68 9.42
CA GLY A 74 12.88 2.83 9.17
C GLY A 74 13.59 1.52 8.76
N VAL A 75 12.84 0.49 8.39
CA VAL A 75 13.33 -0.84 8.01
C VAL A 75 12.55 -1.39 6.82
N ASP A 76 13.11 -2.37 6.09
CA ASP A 76 12.38 -3.07 5.04
C ASP A 76 11.48 -4.15 5.65
N PHE A 77 10.37 -3.71 6.24
CA PHE A 77 9.39 -4.58 6.89
C PHE A 77 8.84 -5.62 5.90
N THR A 78 8.47 -5.17 4.70
CA THR A 78 7.81 -6.02 3.71
C THR A 78 8.71 -7.19 3.31
N GLU A 79 9.97 -6.96 2.97
CA GLU A 79 10.86 -8.08 2.60
C GLU A 79 11.13 -9.02 3.78
N GLN A 80 11.29 -8.46 4.98
CA GLN A 80 11.51 -9.25 6.20
C GLN A 80 10.32 -10.16 6.53
N ILE A 81 9.09 -9.63 6.48
CA ILE A 81 7.90 -10.42 6.80
C ILE A 81 7.63 -11.47 5.73
N LEU A 82 7.81 -11.14 4.44
CA LEU A 82 7.64 -12.11 3.35
C LEU A 82 8.64 -13.27 3.47
N THR A 83 9.88 -12.98 3.86
CA THR A 83 10.92 -14.00 4.11
C THR A 83 10.58 -14.89 5.30
N ARG A 84 10.09 -14.31 6.40
CA ARG A 84 9.64 -15.07 7.56
C ARG A 84 8.47 -15.97 7.23
N ILE A 85 7.44 -15.46 6.54
CA ILE A 85 6.30 -16.26 6.12
C ILE A 85 6.78 -17.47 5.29
N GLU A 86 7.66 -17.25 4.32
CA GLU A 86 8.19 -18.33 3.47
C GLU A 86 8.93 -19.43 4.25
N GLN A 87 9.63 -19.07 5.33
CA GLN A 87 10.27 -20.02 6.25
C GLN A 87 9.20 -20.73 7.10
N ARG A 88 8.30 -19.99 7.74
CA ARG A 88 7.28 -20.52 8.66
C ARG A 88 6.32 -21.50 8.03
N ILE A 89 5.92 -21.30 6.76
CA ILE A 89 5.04 -22.26 6.08
C ILE A 89 5.68 -23.64 5.88
N SER A 90 7.01 -23.73 6.00
CA SER A 90 7.77 -24.98 5.90
C SER A 90 8.06 -25.58 7.29
N ASP A 91 8.27 -24.73 8.29
CA ASP A 91 8.73 -25.14 9.62
C ASP A 91 7.58 -25.45 10.60
N LEU A 92 6.44 -24.78 10.45
CA LEU A 92 5.28 -24.97 11.30
C LEU A 92 4.47 -26.19 10.87
N SER A 93 3.77 -26.80 11.83
CA SER A 93 2.75 -27.81 11.49
C SER A 93 1.65 -27.18 10.62
N PRO A 94 0.96 -27.94 9.74
CA PRO A 94 -0.01 -27.37 8.82
C PRO A 94 -1.09 -26.52 9.50
N MET A 95 -1.65 -26.98 10.63
CA MET A 95 -2.68 -26.23 11.35
C MET A 95 -2.15 -24.92 11.97
N GLN A 96 -0.92 -24.92 12.46
CA GLN A 96 -0.27 -23.72 13.01
C GLN A 96 0.14 -22.75 11.89
N ALA A 97 0.61 -23.26 10.76
CA ALA A 97 0.91 -22.46 9.58
C ALA A 97 -0.35 -21.79 9.04
N THR A 98 -1.48 -22.50 8.99
CA THR A 98 -2.78 -21.92 8.63
C THR A 98 -3.18 -20.79 9.56
N TRP A 99 -3.09 -20.98 10.88
CA TRP A 99 -3.39 -19.92 11.85
C TRP A 99 -2.47 -18.71 11.66
N TYR A 100 -1.16 -18.95 11.57
CA TYR A 100 -0.15 -17.92 11.33
C TYR A 100 -0.48 -17.08 10.10
N LEU A 101 -0.76 -17.75 8.96
CA LEU A 101 -1.10 -17.08 7.70
C LEU A 101 -2.40 -16.29 7.82
N GLN A 102 -3.42 -16.81 8.51
CA GLN A 102 -4.67 -16.09 8.73
C GLN A 102 -4.46 -14.81 9.55
N GLN A 103 -3.58 -14.82 10.55
CA GLN A 103 -3.26 -13.62 11.33
C GLN A 103 -2.47 -12.61 10.51
N VAL A 104 -1.45 -13.06 9.79
CA VAL A 104 -0.58 -12.15 9.02
C VAL A 104 -1.30 -11.60 7.78
N LEU A 105 -1.89 -12.46 6.94
CA LEU A 105 -2.60 -12.03 5.73
C LEU A 105 -3.96 -11.41 6.04
N GLY A 106 -4.67 -11.91 7.06
CA GLY A 106 -5.96 -11.32 7.45
C GLY A 106 -5.82 -10.02 8.22
N GLY A 107 -4.82 -9.93 9.11
CA GLY A 107 -4.59 -8.76 9.96
C GLY A 107 -3.77 -7.69 9.27
N VAL A 108 -2.53 -8.02 8.90
CA VAL A 108 -1.55 -7.03 8.40
C VAL A 108 -1.96 -6.49 7.05
N GLU A 109 -2.27 -7.33 6.08
CA GLU A 109 -2.63 -6.87 4.72
C GLU A 109 -3.92 -6.01 4.74
N HIS A 110 -4.91 -6.34 5.60
CA HIS A 110 -6.11 -5.51 5.73
C HIS A 110 -5.83 -4.12 6.31
N ARG A 111 -4.91 -4.02 7.26
CA ARG A 111 -4.58 -2.79 8.01
C ARG A 111 -3.59 -1.91 7.27
N THR A 112 -2.56 -2.52 6.68
CA THR A 112 -1.49 -1.85 5.94
C THR A 112 -1.84 -1.60 4.47
N LYS A 113 -2.86 -2.27 3.92
CA LYS A 113 -3.15 -2.26 2.48
C LYS A 113 -2.01 -2.80 1.61
N ILE A 114 -0.97 -3.38 2.21
CA ILE A 114 0.09 -4.06 1.49
C ILE A 114 -0.47 -5.42 1.03
N PRO A 115 -0.48 -5.73 -0.28
CA PRO A 115 -1.03 -6.98 -0.80
C PRO A 115 -0.05 -8.15 -0.59
N LEU A 116 0.17 -8.52 0.69
CA LEU A 116 1.14 -9.53 1.10
C LEU A 116 0.90 -10.87 0.42
N TYR A 117 -0.34 -11.31 0.29
CA TYR A 117 -0.67 -12.56 -0.42
C TYR A 117 -0.17 -12.53 -1.87
N MET A 118 -0.43 -11.45 -2.60
CA MET A 118 0.04 -11.29 -3.99
C MET A 118 1.57 -11.26 -4.07
N LEU A 119 2.23 -10.56 -3.15
CA LEU A 119 3.69 -10.49 -3.08
C LEU A 119 4.31 -11.87 -2.78
N LEU A 120 3.72 -12.66 -1.86
CA LEU A 120 4.13 -14.04 -1.57
C LEU A 120 4.00 -14.93 -2.81
N GLN A 121 2.87 -14.86 -3.52
CA GLN A 121 2.64 -15.63 -4.73
C GLN A 121 3.70 -15.35 -5.80
N ARG A 122 4.13 -14.08 -5.95
CA ARG A 122 5.17 -13.68 -6.93
C ARG A 122 6.56 -14.20 -6.59
N ARG A 123 6.91 -14.34 -5.31
CA ARG A 123 8.25 -14.80 -4.88
C ARG A 123 8.38 -16.32 -4.77
N MET A 124 7.29 -17.04 -4.50
CA MET A 124 7.33 -18.47 -4.24
C MET A 124 7.35 -19.31 -5.52
N SER A 125 8.04 -20.46 -5.47
CA SER A 125 7.91 -21.51 -6.48
C SER A 125 6.48 -22.07 -6.54
N LEU A 126 6.06 -22.61 -7.69
CA LEU A 126 4.71 -23.17 -7.89
C LEU A 126 4.30 -24.19 -6.80
N ASP A 127 5.20 -25.07 -6.37
CA ASP A 127 4.90 -26.05 -5.32
C ASP A 127 4.56 -25.38 -3.98
N LYS A 128 5.27 -24.32 -3.63
CA LYS A 128 5.01 -23.49 -2.43
C LYS A 128 3.72 -22.68 -2.58
N GLN A 129 3.40 -22.19 -3.78
CA GLN A 129 2.13 -21.50 -4.05
C GLN A 129 0.93 -22.43 -3.84
N ILE A 130 1.00 -23.66 -4.37
CA ILE A 130 -0.03 -24.69 -4.18
C ILE A 130 -0.13 -25.07 -2.69
N TRP A 131 1.00 -25.16 -2.00
CA TRP A 131 1.02 -25.42 -0.56
C TRP A 131 0.35 -24.30 0.24
N LEU A 132 0.66 -23.04 -0.06
CA LEU A 132 0.05 -21.86 0.54
C LEU A 132 -1.48 -21.88 0.37
N GLU A 133 -1.96 -22.13 -0.86
CA GLU A 133 -3.40 -22.28 -1.15
C GLU A 133 -4.06 -23.38 -0.33
N ARG A 134 -3.37 -24.51 -0.17
CA ARG A 134 -3.88 -25.63 0.62
C ARG A 134 -3.93 -25.29 2.10
N LEU A 135 -2.95 -24.58 2.64
CA LEU A 135 -2.94 -24.13 4.04
C LEU A 135 -4.11 -23.21 4.35
N LEU A 136 -4.40 -22.23 3.48
CA LEU A 136 -5.47 -21.25 3.69
C LEU A 136 -6.89 -21.85 3.74
N ARG A 137 -7.08 -23.10 3.27
CA ARG A 137 -8.37 -23.80 3.24
C ARG A 137 -8.56 -24.83 4.37
N GLN A 138 -7.58 -24.98 5.25
CA GLN A 138 -7.59 -25.99 6.32
C GLN A 138 -8.07 -25.42 7.66
N GLU A 139 -8.30 -26.31 8.62
CA GLU A 139 -8.54 -25.91 10.01
C GLU A 139 -7.27 -25.33 10.64
N ALA A 140 -7.46 -24.27 11.41
CA ALA A 140 -6.38 -23.54 12.07
C ALA A 140 -6.24 -23.96 13.53
N SER A 141 -5.01 -23.96 14.04
CA SER A 141 -4.71 -24.16 15.47
C SER A 141 -3.90 -22.97 16.01
N PRO A 142 -4.23 -22.42 17.20
CA PRO A 142 -3.54 -21.27 17.75
C PRO A 142 -2.02 -21.36 17.67
N CYS A 143 -1.43 -20.29 17.15
CA CYS A 143 0.00 -20.11 17.03
C CYS A 143 0.31 -18.64 17.25
N TYR A 144 1.25 -18.32 18.14
CA TYR A 144 1.60 -16.94 18.50
C TYR A 144 2.93 -16.48 17.88
N VAL A 145 3.58 -17.34 17.09
CA VAL A 145 4.84 -17.05 16.39
C VAL A 145 4.73 -15.83 15.47
N TRP A 146 3.52 -15.55 14.95
CA TRP A 146 3.28 -14.35 14.12
C TRP A 146 3.58 -13.06 14.87
N MET A 147 3.36 -12.98 16.19
CA MET A 147 3.66 -11.77 16.96
C MET A 147 5.16 -11.50 17.00
N SER A 148 5.97 -12.53 17.25
CA SER A 148 7.44 -12.44 17.19
C SER A 148 7.90 -12.00 15.81
N ASP A 149 7.39 -12.66 14.77
CA ASP A 149 7.82 -12.37 13.40
C ASP A 149 7.42 -10.95 12.94
N LEU A 150 6.28 -10.41 13.37
CA LEU A 150 5.89 -9.03 13.08
C LEU A 150 6.75 -8.01 13.82
N VAL A 151 7.01 -8.23 15.11
CA VAL A 151 7.85 -7.33 15.91
C VAL A 151 9.27 -7.31 15.35
N GLU A 152 9.85 -8.47 15.09
CA GLU A 152 11.19 -8.56 14.51
C GLU A 152 11.24 -7.97 13.10
N ALA A 153 10.24 -8.21 12.24
CA ALA A 153 10.18 -7.60 10.91
C ALA A 153 10.05 -6.07 10.97
N ALA A 154 9.43 -5.53 12.03
CA ALA A 154 9.32 -4.10 12.28
C ALA A 154 10.58 -3.49 12.91
N GLY A 155 11.65 -4.27 13.08
CA GLY A 155 12.93 -3.81 13.64
C GLY A 155 13.09 -4.04 15.15
N GLY A 156 12.20 -4.80 15.77
CA GLY A 156 12.30 -5.20 17.17
C GLY A 156 13.33 -6.32 17.40
N GLU A 157 13.69 -6.51 18.66
CA GLU A 157 14.64 -7.55 19.07
C GLU A 157 13.92 -8.84 19.47
N LEU A 158 14.65 -9.97 19.49
CA LEU A 158 14.07 -11.27 19.86
C LEU A 158 13.57 -11.29 21.33
N GLU A 159 14.12 -10.43 22.18
CA GLU A 159 13.72 -10.28 23.58
C GLU A 159 12.41 -9.48 23.73
N ASP A 160 11.93 -8.82 22.67
CA ASP A 160 10.70 -8.03 22.72
C ASP A 160 9.43 -8.88 22.76
N VAL A 161 9.54 -10.18 22.44
CA VAL A 161 8.43 -11.13 22.46
C VAL A 161 8.85 -12.44 23.13
N GLU A 162 8.21 -12.77 24.24
CA GLU A 162 8.34 -14.07 24.91
C GLU A 162 7.11 -14.93 24.59
N LEU A 163 7.32 -16.04 23.88
CA LEU A 163 6.24 -16.97 23.54
C LEU A 163 5.98 -17.96 24.70
N SER A 164 4.73 -18.02 25.16
CA SER A 164 4.24 -19.05 26.08
C SER A 164 3.32 -20.03 25.32
N GLY A 165 3.15 -21.25 25.84
CA GLY A 165 2.34 -22.28 25.15
C GLY A 165 0.89 -21.88 24.87
N ASP A 166 0.38 -20.87 25.57
CA ASP A 166 -0.97 -20.34 25.48
C ASP A 166 -1.03 -18.85 25.06
N GLY A 167 0.10 -18.23 24.72
CA GLY A 167 0.12 -16.80 24.40
C GLY A 167 1.49 -16.24 24.04
N ALA A 168 1.59 -14.92 24.06
CA ALA A 168 2.84 -14.19 23.97
C ALA A 168 2.81 -13.02 24.94
N THR A 169 3.93 -12.78 25.59
CA THR A 169 4.17 -11.58 26.40
C THR A 169 5.07 -10.65 25.62
N LEU A 170 4.69 -9.38 25.51
CA LEU A 170 5.47 -8.38 24.80
C LEU A 170 6.07 -7.38 25.78
N THR A 171 7.28 -6.93 25.48
CA THR A 171 7.83 -5.72 26.11
C THR A 171 7.03 -4.50 25.65
N GLN A 172 7.25 -3.35 26.29
CA GLN A 172 6.64 -2.10 25.82
C GLN A 172 7.10 -1.74 24.40
N SER A 173 8.35 -2.04 24.06
CA SER A 173 8.91 -1.83 22.71
C SER A 173 8.23 -2.76 21.70
N GLY A 174 8.16 -4.05 22.00
CA GLY A 174 7.49 -5.04 21.16
C GLY A 174 6.02 -4.71 20.93
N LEU A 175 5.29 -4.29 21.97
CA LEU A 175 3.90 -3.86 21.83
C LEU A 175 3.77 -2.64 20.92
N ALA A 176 4.64 -1.63 21.07
CA ALA A 176 4.60 -0.43 20.23
C ALA A 176 4.84 -0.75 18.75
N LEU A 177 5.80 -1.63 18.43
CA LEU A 177 6.08 -2.07 17.07
C LEU A 177 4.94 -2.92 16.50
N LEU A 178 4.40 -3.84 17.29
CA LEU A 178 3.25 -4.63 16.88
C LEU A 178 2.06 -3.72 16.56
N THR A 179 1.74 -2.78 17.45
CA THR A 179 0.67 -1.79 17.25
C THR A 179 0.92 -0.91 16.03
N ALA A 180 2.15 -0.45 15.79
CA ALA A 180 2.50 0.34 14.62
C ALA A 180 2.14 -0.35 13.29
N VAL A 181 2.45 -1.65 13.17
CA VAL A 181 2.08 -2.45 11.99
C VAL A 181 0.59 -2.78 11.97
N TRP A 182 0.01 -3.06 13.15
CA TRP A 182 -1.34 -3.59 13.27
C TRP A 182 -2.44 -2.54 13.17
N ASP A 183 -2.17 -1.30 13.60
CA ASP A 183 -3.12 -0.20 13.48
C ASP A 183 -3.16 0.33 12.05
N GLY A 184 -2.03 0.27 11.33
CA GLY A 184 -1.92 0.74 9.95
C GLY A 184 -1.98 2.26 9.83
N ASP A 185 -1.81 2.98 10.94
CA ASP A 185 -1.80 4.45 11.00
C ASP A 185 -0.43 4.96 10.55
N TYR A 186 -0.20 4.97 9.24
CA TYR A 186 0.90 5.67 8.60
C TYR A 186 0.37 6.48 7.41
N ASP A 187 0.89 7.70 7.25
CA ASP A 187 0.41 8.64 6.24
C ASP A 187 0.76 8.16 4.82
N ILE A 188 -0.21 7.52 4.16
CA ILE A 188 -0.14 7.19 2.73
C ILE A 188 -0.34 8.47 1.87
N VAL A 189 -0.86 9.55 2.46
CA VAL A 189 -1.42 10.73 1.74
C VAL A 189 -0.39 11.80 1.36
N ALA A 190 0.90 11.67 1.71
CA ALA A 190 1.83 12.79 1.54
C ALA A 190 2.37 13.00 0.10
N GLU A 191 2.33 12.02 -0.81
CA GLU A 191 3.06 12.11 -2.09
C GLU A 191 2.18 12.06 -3.35
N GLU A 192 0.92 11.61 -3.30
CA GLU A 192 0.05 11.56 -4.49
C GLU A 192 -0.44 12.95 -4.96
N PHE A 193 -0.47 13.96 -4.10
CA PHE A 193 -0.92 15.31 -4.47
C PHE A 193 0.22 16.29 -4.79
N ALA A 194 1.48 15.94 -4.47
CA ALA A 194 2.62 16.84 -4.69
C ALA A 194 3.09 16.87 -6.17
N VAL A 195 2.67 15.90 -6.99
CA VAL A 195 3.11 15.80 -8.40
C VAL A 195 2.16 16.53 -9.36
N GLU A 196 0.89 16.75 -8.99
CA GLU A 196 -0.05 17.52 -9.83
C GLU A 196 0.06 19.03 -9.66
N GLU A 197 0.51 19.54 -8.50
CA GLU A 197 0.57 20.99 -8.24
C GLU A 197 1.88 21.66 -8.69
N ALA A 198 2.91 20.88 -9.06
CA ALA A 198 4.20 21.42 -9.50
C ALA A 198 4.31 21.68 -11.02
N ALA A 199 3.25 21.44 -11.79
CA ALA A 199 3.24 21.59 -13.24
C ALA A 199 2.61 22.90 -13.77
N GLU A 200 2.22 23.84 -12.90
CA GLU A 200 1.93 25.22 -13.29
C GLU A 200 3.15 26.11 -13.05
N GLU A 201 4.18 25.96 -13.87
CA GLU A 201 5.14 27.05 -14.06
C GLU A 201 4.41 28.27 -14.67
N PRO A 202 4.65 29.49 -14.14
CA PRO A 202 4.02 30.68 -14.68
C PRO A 202 4.51 30.93 -16.10
N VAL A 203 3.57 31.06 -17.04
CA VAL A 203 3.80 31.48 -18.42
C VAL A 203 4.63 32.77 -18.40
N ALA A 204 5.89 32.66 -18.82
CA ALA A 204 6.80 33.76 -18.99
C ALA A 204 6.24 34.74 -20.03
N GLU A 205 6.03 35.99 -19.62
CA GLU A 205 5.89 37.13 -20.52
C GLU A 205 7.10 37.18 -21.47
N GLU A 206 6.86 37.15 -22.78
CA GLU A 206 7.86 37.48 -23.79
C GLU A 206 8.34 38.92 -23.62
N PRO A 207 9.65 39.18 -23.73
CA PRO A 207 10.10 40.48 -24.18
C PRO A 207 11.07 40.34 -25.34
N ALA A 208 10.69 40.82 -26.52
CA ALA A 208 11.65 41.36 -27.47
C ALA A 208 10.97 42.14 -28.60
N THR A 209 11.06 43.46 -28.58
CA THR A 209 11.47 44.17 -29.80
C THR A 209 12.48 45.26 -29.45
N GLU A 210 13.71 44.96 -29.85
CA GLU A 210 14.89 45.80 -29.81
C GLU A 210 14.84 46.80 -30.97
N LYS A 211 15.17 48.09 -30.74
CA LYS A 211 16.36 48.76 -31.33
C LYS A 211 16.38 50.29 -31.15
N PRO A 212 17.58 50.92 -31.25
CA PRO A 212 18.00 52.02 -30.37
C PRO A 212 18.17 53.35 -31.10
N ALA A 213 18.32 54.44 -30.33
CA ALA A 213 19.27 55.53 -30.62
C ALA A 213 19.39 56.49 -29.42
N THR A 214 20.60 56.54 -28.86
CA THR A 214 21.34 57.73 -28.36
C THR A 214 20.57 58.91 -27.77
N GLU A 215 20.87 59.27 -26.51
CA GLU A 215 21.66 60.49 -26.24
C GLU A 215 22.18 60.59 -24.80
N LYS A 216 23.36 61.22 -24.71
CA LYS A 216 24.26 61.46 -23.58
C LYS A 216 23.64 62.28 -22.45
N PHE A 217 24.09 62.08 -21.20
CA PHE A 217 24.43 63.15 -20.21
C PHE A 217 25.14 62.47 -19.01
N VAL A 218 26.47 62.34 -19.02
CA VAL A 218 27.47 63.20 -18.34
C VAL A 218 27.10 63.61 -16.91
N VAL A 219 27.71 62.88 -15.96
CA VAL A 219 27.88 63.24 -14.56
C VAL A 219 28.87 64.41 -14.45
N LYS A 220 28.51 65.43 -13.66
CA LYS A 220 29.48 66.39 -13.11
C LYS A 220 29.29 66.48 -11.60
N ASP A 221 30.35 66.04 -10.94
CA ASP A 221 30.97 66.59 -9.73
C ASP A 221 30.56 68.03 -9.37
N GLU A 222 30.27 68.27 -8.09
CA GLU A 222 31.07 69.13 -7.20
C GLU A 222 30.26 69.57 -5.96
N THR A 223 30.92 69.56 -4.80
CA THR A 223 30.73 70.46 -3.63
C THR A 223 29.45 70.29 -2.79
N ASN A 224 29.42 70.43 -1.48
CA ASN A 224 30.37 70.68 -0.39
C ASN A 224 29.57 70.50 0.93
N ASP A 225 30.25 70.09 1.98
CA ASP A 225 29.87 70.06 3.42
C ASP A 225 29.42 71.46 3.95
N PRO A 226 29.13 71.72 5.26
CA PRO A 226 28.38 71.06 6.35
C PRO A 226 27.28 72.00 6.95
N SER A 227 26.70 71.63 8.11
CA SER A 227 25.99 72.49 9.11
C SER A 227 24.61 73.03 8.68
N GLU A 228 23.57 73.22 9.51
CA GLU A 228 23.44 73.66 10.90
C GLU A 228 21.95 73.46 11.31
N GLU A 229 21.66 73.33 12.62
CA GLU A 229 20.49 73.87 13.39
C GLU A 229 19.06 73.79 12.76
N GLU A 230 17.99 73.32 13.39
CA GLU A 230 17.52 73.19 14.79
C GLU A 230 16.30 72.25 14.78
#